data_AF-X0XWV9-F1
#
_entry.id   AF-X0XWV9-F1
#
_cell.length_a   1.000
_cell.length_b   1.000
_cell.length_c   1.000
_cell.angle_alpha   90.00
_cell.angle_beta   90.00
_cell.angle_gamma   90.00
#
_symmetry.space_group_name_H-M   'P 1'
#
loop_
_entity.id
_entity.type
_entity.pdbx_description
1 polymer ?
#
loop_
_entity_poly.entity_id
_entity_poly.type
_entity_poly.pdbx_seq_one_letter_code
_entity_poly.pdbx_strand_id
1 'polypeptide(L)' 'MPSFSNSSLAKLATCNPELQMIFNYVIRDFDCTIVCGHRDKEAQNKAFEDGFSKVKFPNSKHNQHPSNAVD' A
#
# COMPACT_ATOMS: atom_id res chain seq x y z
N MET A 1 6.57 -19.86 9.66
CA MET A 1 5.40 -18.96 9.66
C MET A 1 5.61 -17.93 8.57
N PRO A 2 4.57 -17.50 7.84
CA PRO A 2 4.72 -16.47 6.83
C PRO A 2 5.26 -15.19 7.45
N SER A 3 6.01 -14.43 6.66
CA SER A 3 6.64 -13.19 7.11
C SER A 3 6.84 -12.28 5.93
N PHE A 4 6.61 -10.98 6.14
CA PHE A 4 6.90 -10.00 5.11
C PHE A 4 8.40 -9.89 4.83
N SER A 5 8.74 -9.83 3.54
CA SER A 5 10.08 -9.44 3.11
C SER A 5 10.38 -7.99 3.48
N ASN A 6 11.66 -7.60 3.47
CA ASN A 6 12.07 -6.20 3.69
C ASN A 6 11.38 -5.22 2.72
N SER A 7 11.10 -5.66 1.48
CA SER A 7 10.36 -4.84 0.50
C SER A 7 8.91 -4.61 0.94
N SER A 8 8.22 -5.68 1.38
CA SER A 8 6.85 -5.57 1.89
C SER A 8 6.78 -4.71 3.15
N LEU A 9 7.73 -4.87 4.07
CA LEU A 9 7.81 -4.06 5.29
C LEU A 9 8.04 -2.58 4.97
N ALA A 10 8.92 -2.25 4.03
CA ALA A 10 9.17 -0.87 3.62
C ALA A 10 7.94 -0.21 3.01
N LYS A 11 7.15 -0.93 2.21
CA LYS A 11 5.88 -0.43 1.66
C LYS A 11 4.83 -0.26 2.77
N LEU A 12 4.67 -1.25 3.63
CA LEU A 12 3.70 -1.21 4.73
C LEU A 12 4.00 -0.06 5.70
N ALA A 13 5.27 0.24 5.94
CA ALA A 13 5.71 1.36 6.79
C ALA A 13 5.24 2.74 6.30
N THR A 14 4.84 2.86 5.03
CA THR A 14 4.26 4.10 4.47
C THR A 14 2.75 4.23 4.70
N CYS A 15 2.09 3.18 5.17
CA CYS A 15 0.67 3.18 5.51
C CYS A 15 0.40 3.74 6.90
N ASN A 16 -0.85 4.08 7.20
CA ASN A 16 -1.24 4.49 8.54
C ASN A 16 -1.00 3.35 9.57
N PRO A 17 -0.79 3.68 10.86
CA PRO A 17 -0.45 2.67 11.87
C PRO A 17 -1.51 1.56 12.04
N GLU A 18 -2.78 1.85 11.79
CA GLU A 18 -3.86 0.87 11.89
C GLU A 18 -3.75 -0.21 10.80
N LEU A 19 -3.47 0.19 9.56
CA LEU A 19 -3.20 -0.75 8.46
C LEU A 19 -1.93 -1.56 8.72
N GLN A 20 -0.88 -0.94 9.26
CA GLN A 20 0.32 -1.66 9.66
C GLN A 20 0.01 -2.73 10.71
N MET A 21 -0.77 -2.39 11.73
CA MET A 21 -1.18 -3.33 12.78
C MET A 21 -1.98 -4.50 12.19
N ILE A 22 -2.98 -4.20 11.35
CA ILE A 22 -3.86 -5.21 10.73
C ILE A 22 -3.03 -6.19 9.89
N PHE A 23 -2.15 -5.72 9.01
CA PHE A 23 -1.39 -6.61 8.13
C PHE A 23 -0.32 -7.41 8.88
N ASN A 24 0.26 -6.87 9.96
CA ASN A 24 1.14 -7.62 10.85
C ASN A 24 0.40 -8.71 11.66
N TYR A 25 -0.93 -8.60 11.79
CA TYR A 25 -1.76 -9.66 12.33
C TYR A 25 -2.11 -10.69 11.25
N VAL A 26 -2.56 -10.24 10.07
CA VAL A 26 -2.97 -11.11 8.95
C VAL A 26 -1.86 -12.08 8.52
N ILE A 27 -0.62 -11.60 8.40
CA ILE A 27 0.52 -12.43 7.94
C ILE A 27 0.82 -13.63 8.84
N ARG A 28 0.29 -13.65 10.07
CA ARG A 28 0.46 -14.78 11.00
C ARG A 28 -0.29 -16.03 10.51
N ASP A 29 -1.42 -15.81 9.85
CA ASP A 29 -2.33 -16.87 9.40
C ASP A 29 -2.36 -17.02 7.87
N PHE A 30 -2.09 -15.95 7.12
CA PHE A 30 -2.16 -15.92 5.66
C PHE A 30 -0.87 -15.42 5.03
N ASP A 31 -0.28 -16.21 4.14
CA ASP A 31 0.87 -15.76 3.35
C ASP A 31 0.42 -14.76 2.27
N CYS A 32 0.84 -13.50 2.42
CA CYS A 32 0.50 -12.41 1.50
C CYS A 32 1.68 -11.45 1.32
N THR A 33 1.62 -10.63 0.27
CA THR A 33 2.67 -9.67 -0.07
C THR A 33 2.09 -8.27 -0.15
N ILE A 34 2.80 -7.29 0.40
CA ILE A 34 2.45 -5.88 0.25
C ILE A 34 3.01 -5.38 -1.08
N VAL A 35 2.11 -4.99 -1.98
CA VAL A 35 2.44 -4.50 -3.32
C VAL A 35 2.64 -3.00 -3.29
N CYS A 36 1.77 -2.25 -2.60
CA CYS A 36 1.83 -0.79 -2.54
C CYS A 36 1.28 -0.24 -1.21
N GLY A 37 1.95 0.76 -0.65
CA GLY A 37 1.43 1.59 0.46
C GLY A 37 1.10 2.98 -0.05
N HIS A 38 1.96 3.95 0.26
CA HIS A 38 1.90 5.29 -0.33
C HIS A 38 2.26 5.24 -1.83
N ARG A 39 1.46 5.95 -2.64
CA ARG A 39 1.65 6.11 -4.08
C ARG A 39 1.79 7.59 -4.40
N ASP A 40 2.95 7.97 -4.90
CA ASP A 40 3.27 9.34 -5.31
C ASP A 40 2.47 9.79 -6.55
N LYS A 41 2.69 11.03 -6.98
CA LYS A 41 1.96 11.64 -8.09
C LYS A 41 2.23 10.93 -9.40
N GLU A 42 3.49 10.62 -9.68
CA GLU A 42 3.96 9.96 -10.88
C GLU A 42 3.34 8.56 -11.00
N ALA A 43 3.45 7.74 -9.96
CA ALA A 43 2.91 6.40 -9.93
C ALA A 43 1.37 6.38 -9.94
N GLN A 44 0.71 7.34 -9.28
CA GLN A 44 -0.75 7.42 -9.30
C GLN A 44 -1.29 7.83 -10.67
N ASN A 45 -0.65 8.81 -11.33
CA ASN A 45 -1.05 9.21 -12.67
C ASN A 45 -0.76 8.11 -13.69
N LYS A 46 0.37 7.41 -13.56
CA LYS A 46 0.66 6.21 -14.34
C LYS A 46 -0.41 5.13 -14.15
N ALA A 47 -0.80 4.85 -12.90
CA ALA A 47 -1.85 3.89 -12.60
C ALA A 47 -3.22 4.31 -13.20
N PHE A 48 -3.51 5.61 -13.28
CA PHE A 48 -4.70 6.11 -13.97
C PHE A 48 -4.61 5.93 -15.49
N GLU A 49 -3.48 6.29 -16.09
CA GLU A 49 -3.22 6.16 -17.53
C GLU A 49 -3.26 4.69 -17.99
N ASP A 50 -2.69 3.79 -17.19
CA ASP A 50 -2.68 2.35 -17.43
C ASP A 50 -4.03 1.67 -17.10
N GLY A 51 -5.03 2.41 -16.57
CA GLY A 51 -6.36 1.90 -16.24
C GLY A 51 -6.49 1.17 -14.90
N PHE A 52 -5.44 1.13 -14.08
CA PHE A 52 -5.43 0.54 -12.73
C PHE A 52 -6.01 1.45 -11.65
N SER A 53 -6.34 2.70 -11.98
CA SER A 53 -7.01 3.64 -11.09
C SER A 53 -8.12 4.39 -11.82
N LYS A 54 -9.21 4.67 -11.12
CA LYS A 54 -10.31 5.51 -11.60
C LYS A 54 -10.07 7.01 -11.37
N VAL A 55 -9.03 7.36 -10.62
CA VAL A 55 -8.72 8.75 -10.23
C VAL A 55 -7.24 9.09 -10.44
N LYS A 56 -6.97 10.34 -10.82
CA LYS A 56 -5.61 10.93 -10.85
C LYS A 56 -5.19 11.42 -9.46
N PHE A 57 -3.89 11.65 -9.28
CA PHE A 57 -3.38 12.32 -8.08
C PHE A 57 -4.05 13.70 -7.91
N PRO A 58 -4.39 14.15 -6.69
CA PRO A 58 -4.17 13.53 -5.37
C PRO A 58 -5.37 12.73 -4.82
N ASN A 59 -6.29 12.29 -5.67
CA ASN A 59 -7.62 11.85 -5.23
C ASN A 59 -7.70 10.36 -4.79
N SER A 60 -6.59 9.63 -4.76
CA SER A 60 -6.54 8.25 -4.25
C SER A 60 -6.20 8.20 -2.77
N LYS A 61 -6.73 7.19 -2.06
CA LYS A 61 -6.35 6.92 -0.66
C LYS A 61 -4.86 6.58 -0.50
N HIS A 62 -4.24 6.07 -1.55
CA HIS A 62 -2.79 5.83 -1.58
C HIS A 62 -1.97 7.13 -1.62
N ASN A 63 -2.55 8.26 -2.00
CA ASN A 63 -1.80 9.52 -2.19
C ASN A 63 -1.53 10.26 -0.89
N GLN A 64 -2.15 9.84 0.22
CA GLN A 64 -1.91 10.43 1.53
C GLN A 64 -0.65 9.85 2.15
N HIS A 65 0.03 10.64 2.97
CA HIS A 65 1.19 10.19 3.74
C HIS A 65 0.97 10.55 5.22
N PRO A 66 0.68 9.57 6.10
CA PRO A 66 0.64 8.12 5.83
C PRO A 66 -0.53 7.70 4.94
N SER A 67 -0.35 6.60 4.18
CA SER A 67 -1.37 6.10 3.26
C SER A 67 -2.58 5.51 3.99
N ASN A 68 -3.77 5.81 3.47
CA ASN A 68 -5.03 5.25 3.94
C ASN A 68 -5.52 4.07 3.08
N ALA A 69 -4.63 3.51 2.26
CA ALA A 69 -4.85 2.29 1.51
C ALA A 69 -3.55 1.47 1.40
N VAL A 70 -3.73 0.18 1.15
CA VAL A 70 -2.66 -0.79 0.96
C VAL A 70 -3.15 -1.81 -0.06
N ASP A 71 -2.26 -2.14 -1.00
CA ASP A 71 -2.44 -3.22 -1.96
C ASP A 71 -1.60 -4.43 -1.53
#